data_AF-A0A952IWB9-F1
#
_entry.id   AF-A0A952IWB9-F1
#
_cell.length_a   1.000
_cell.length_b   1.000
_cell.length_c   1.000
_cell.angle_alpha   90.00
_cell.angle_beta   90.00
_cell.angle_gamma   90.00
#
_symmetry.space_group_name_H-M   'P 1'
#
loop_
_entity.id
_entity.type
_entity.pdbx_description
1 polymer ?
#
loop_
_entity_poly.entity_id
_entity_poly.type
_entity_poly.pdbx_seq_one_letter_code
_entity_poly.pdbx_strand_id
1 'polypeptide(L)'
;MEAIFAYMNSLSSFAVFGFLSGVLSCYAFVPYIIDTAALRTRPQRASWLIWSVLGLIAFFSQVYEGAGASLWFAGVQVSGTIIVFILSICCGVGCYLKRSDYAILIAAAIGLALWYYTENAAYALLITISISLLGGSVTVIKAFRDPDSETMTTWTFSLLASICALLSIGKVDLILMAYPFYLLTLYTAIVLAMLLGKLAQKDIKTGLLHEVVDIQL
;
A
#
# COMPACT_ATOMS: atom_id res chain seq x y z
N MET A 1 -31.61 11.77 -0.77
CA MET A 1 -31.12 11.00 0.39
C MET A 1 -31.84 9.65 0.48
N GLU A 2 -33.18 9.62 0.38
CA GLU A 2 -33.97 8.37 0.39
C GLU A 2 -33.69 7.42 -0.80
N ALA A 3 -33.50 7.94 -2.02
CA ALA A 3 -33.15 7.11 -3.17
C ALA A 3 -31.77 6.43 -3.03
N ILE A 4 -30.82 7.09 -2.34
CA ILE A 4 -29.50 6.53 -2.04
C ILE A 4 -29.65 5.43 -0.98
N PHE A 5 -30.46 5.66 0.06
CA PHE A 5 -30.75 4.66 1.08
C PHE A 5 -31.49 3.42 0.54
N ALA A 6 -32.48 3.62 -0.34
CA ALA A 6 -33.20 2.51 -0.99
C ALA A 6 -32.29 1.70 -1.93
N TYR A 7 -31.41 2.38 -2.67
CA TYR A 7 -30.39 1.74 -3.50
C TYR A 7 -29.37 0.97 -2.64
N MET A 8 -28.91 1.55 -1.52
CA MET A 8 -28.00 0.89 -0.58
C MET A 8 -28.62 -0.36 0.06
N ASN A 9 -29.92 -0.35 0.37
CA ASN A 9 -30.65 -1.51 0.89
C ASN A 9 -30.89 -2.62 -0.15
N SER A 10 -30.77 -2.30 -1.45
CA SER A 10 -30.89 -3.28 -2.54
C SER A 10 -29.56 -3.96 -2.92
N LEU A 11 -28.43 -3.42 -2.46
CA LEU A 11 -27.11 -3.97 -2.71
C LEU A 11 -26.87 -5.21 -1.84
N SER A 12 -26.27 -6.25 -2.42
CA SER A 12 -25.79 -7.37 -1.63
C SER A 12 -24.74 -6.89 -0.62
N SER A 13 -24.67 -7.51 0.56
CA SER A 13 -23.69 -7.14 1.60
C SER A 13 -22.25 -7.10 1.06
N PHE A 14 -21.94 -7.93 0.06
CA PHE A 14 -20.65 -7.96 -0.64
C PHE A 14 -20.37 -6.68 -1.45
N ALA A 15 -21.38 -6.13 -2.13
CA ALA A 15 -21.24 -4.89 -2.88
C ALA A 15 -21.01 -3.69 -1.94
N VAL A 16 -21.62 -3.69 -0.75
CA VAL A 16 -21.36 -2.69 0.29
C VAL A 16 -19.90 -2.73 0.74
N PHE A 17 -19.35 -3.93 0.99
CA PHE A 17 -17.93 -4.07 1.33
C PHE A 17 -17.01 -3.62 0.19
N GLY A 18 -17.34 -3.93 -1.07
CA GLY A 18 -16.57 -3.47 -2.22
C GLY A 18 -16.55 -1.94 -2.34
N PHE A 19 -17.71 -1.30 -2.16
CA PHE A 19 -17.82 0.16 -2.16
C PHE A 19 -17.04 0.80 -1.01
N LEU A 20 -17.18 0.28 0.22
CA LEU A 20 -16.43 0.75 1.38
C LEU A 20 -14.93 0.61 1.19
N SER A 21 -14.48 -0.53 0.64
CA SER A 21 -13.08 -0.75 0.31
C SER A 21 -12.54 0.36 -0.59
N GLY A 22 -13.25 0.68 -1.68
CA GLY A 22 -12.84 1.71 -2.62
C GLY A 22 -12.81 3.12 -2.01
N VAL A 23 -13.81 3.48 -1.19
CA VAL A 23 -13.85 4.77 -0.50
C VAL A 23 -12.70 4.92 0.49
N LEU A 24 -12.47 3.89 1.31
CA LEU A 24 -11.39 3.89 2.31
C LEU A 24 -10.02 3.94 1.64
N SER A 25 -9.81 3.21 0.53
CA SER A 25 -8.54 3.23 -0.20
C SER A 25 -8.25 4.59 -0.82
N CYS A 26 -9.27 5.26 -1.37
CA CYS A 26 -9.11 6.61 -1.92
C CYS A 26 -8.82 7.63 -0.81
N TYR A 27 -9.55 7.55 0.31
CA TYR A 27 -9.35 8.44 1.45
C TYR A 27 -7.94 8.32 2.04
N ALA A 28 -7.35 7.12 2.07
CA ALA A 28 -6.03 6.88 2.63
C ALA A 28 -4.92 7.75 2.01
N PHE A 29 -5.03 8.11 0.72
CA PHE A 29 -4.09 9.00 0.04
C PHE A 29 -4.14 10.44 0.55
N VAL A 30 -5.32 10.93 0.96
CA VAL A 30 -5.53 12.34 1.33
C VAL A 30 -4.62 12.78 2.49
N PRO A 31 -4.64 12.13 3.67
CA PRO A 31 -3.75 12.54 4.77
C PRO A 31 -2.28 12.31 4.42
N TYR A 32 -1.94 11.28 3.63
CA TYR A 32 -0.55 11.02 3.23
C TYR A 32 0.02 12.15 2.38
N ILE A 33 -0.75 12.61 1.40
CA ILE A 33 -0.37 13.70 0.49
C ILE A 33 -0.22 15.00 1.28
N ILE A 34 -1.19 15.31 2.15
CA ILE A 34 -1.15 16.52 2.99
C ILE A 34 0.08 16.49 3.91
N ASP A 35 0.30 15.38 4.63
CA ASP A 35 1.43 15.27 5.56
C ASP A 35 2.78 15.22 4.85
N THR A 36 2.84 14.67 3.63
CA THR A 36 4.06 14.71 2.81
C THR A 36 4.37 16.13 2.35
N ALA A 37 3.37 16.86 1.85
CA ALA A 37 3.52 18.26 1.46
C ALA A 37 3.89 19.15 2.66
N ALA A 38 3.40 18.81 3.85
CA ALA A 38 3.75 19.46 5.11
C ALA A 38 5.08 18.97 5.73
N LEU A 39 5.84 18.10 5.04
CA LEU A 39 7.11 17.50 5.50
C LEU A 39 7.02 16.71 6.81
N ARG A 40 5.80 16.35 7.25
CA ARG A 40 5.54 15.48 8.40
C ARG A 40 5.76 14.01 8.05
N THR A 41 5.47 13.65 6.80
CA THR A 41 5.71 12.33 6.24
C THR A 41 6.83 12.39 5.21
N ARG A 42 7.69 11.37 5.22
CA ARG A 42 8.85 11.27 4.32
C ARG A 42 8.77 9.96 3.54
N PRO A 43 8.05 9.91 2.41
CA PRO A 43 7.78 8.66 1.72
C PRO A 43 9.06 7.93 1.30
N GLN A 44 9.05 6.58 1.34
CA GLN A 44 10.15 5.77 0.81
C GLN A 44 10.12 5.73 -0.72
N ARG A 45 11.09 6.38 -1.36
CA ARG A 45 11.12 6.58 -2.82
C ARG A 45 11.03 5.28 -3.61
N ALA A 46 11.78 4.26 -3.20
CA ALA A 46 11.81 2.97 -3.89
C ALA A 46 10.43 2.27 -3.89
N SER A 47 9.75 2.22 -2.74
CA SER A 47 8.43 1.60 -2.63
C SER A 47 7.39 2.29 -3.52
N TRP A 48 7.33 3.63 -3.44
CA TRP A 48 6.37 4.42 -4.20
C TRP A 48 6.66 4.39 -5.71
N LEU A 49 7.93 4.33 -6.12
CA LEU A 49 8.30 4.09 -7.52
C LEU A 49 7.77 2.73 -8.00
N ILE A 50 8.06 1.66 -7.26
CA ILE A 50 7.66 0.30 -7.62
C ILE A 50 6.13 0.20 -7.74
N TRP A 51 5.39 0.70 -6.75
CA TRP A 51 3.93 0.66 -6.78
C TRP A 51 3.35 1.55 -7.88
N SER A 52 3.98 2.69 -8.22
CA SER A 52 3.55 3.52 -9.34
C SER A 52 3.71 2.79 -10.68
N VAL A 53 4.85 2.14 -10.90
CA VAL A 53 5.10 1.37 -12.13
C VAL A 53 4.13 0.20 -12.25
N LEU A 54 3.96 -0.59 -11.19
CA LEU A 54 3.01 -1.71 -11.18
C LEU A 54 1.56 -1.24 -11.37
N GLY A 55 1.19 -0.13 -10.74
CA GLY A 55 -0.13 0.49 -10.90
C GLY A 55 -0.39 0.97 -12.31
N LEU A 56 0.60 1.56 -12.98
CA LEU A 56 0.49 1.98 -14.38
C LEU A 56 0.32 0.79 -15.31
N ILE A 57 1.11 -0.27 -15.12
CA ILE A 57 0.97 -1.51 -15.89
C ILE A 57 -0.45 -2.07 -15.70
N ALA A 58 -0.91 -2.21 -14.45
CA ALA A 58 -2.24 -2.73 -14.16
C ALA A 58 -3.38 -1.86 -14.75
N PHE A 59 -3.23 -0.54 -14.72
CA PHE A 59 -4.19 0.39 -15.32
C PHE A 59 -4.27 0.21 -16.83
N PHE A 60 -3.13 0.23 -17.53
CA PHE A 60 -3.11 0.08 -18.99
C PHE A 60 -3.51 -1.33 -19.44
N SER A 61 -3.23 -2.37 -18.66
CA SER A 61 -3.79 -3.70 -18.89
C SER A 61 -5.32 -3.67 -18.84
N GLN A 62 -5.94 -3.00 -17.86
CA GLN A 62 -7.40 -2.85 -17.81
C GLN A 62 -7.95 -2.04 -18.99
N VAL A 63 -7.24 -1.01 -19.45
CA VAL A 63 -7.61 -0.28 -20.68
C VAL A 63 -7.61 -1.22 -21.89
N TYR A 64 -6.56 -2.03 -22.03
CA TYR A 64 -6.42 -2.96 -23.13
C TYR A 64 -7.51 -4.03 -23.14
N GLU A 65 -7.89 -4.55 -21.96
CA GLU A 65 -8.98 -5.51 -21.78
C GLU A 65 -10.40 -4.88 -21.92
N GLY A 66 -10.49 -3.57 -22.20
CA GLY A 66 -11.77 -2.89 -22.41
C GLY A 66 -12.59 -2.67 -21.13
N ALA A 67 -11.93 -2.58 -19.98
CA ALA A 67 -12.60 -2.38 -18.70
C ALA A 67 -13.33 -1.02 -18.66
N GLY A 68 -14.63 -1.05 -18.34
CA GLY A 68 -15.46 0.15 -18.22
C GLY A 68 -15.38 0.80 -16.84
N ALA A 69 -16.35 0.47 -15.97
CA ALA A 69 -16.52 1.14 -14.67
C ALA A 69 -15.32 0.97 -13.71
N SER A 70 -14.61 -0.16 -13.75
CA SER A 70 -13.44 -0.39 -12.88
C SER A 70 -12.24 0.49 -13.24
N LEU A 71 -12.21 1.03 -14.46
CA LEU A 71 -11.12 1.87 -14.92
C LEU A 71 -11.05 3.20 -14.17
N TRP A 72 -12.20 3.76 -13.76
CA TRP A 72 -12.23 4.96 -12.93
C TRP A 72 -11.53 4.73 -11.60
N PHE A 73 -11.83 3.62 -10.94
CA PHE A 73 -11.21 3.24 -9.69
C PHE A 73 -9.70 3.01 -9.85
N ALA A 74 -9.30 2.22 -10.85
CA ALA A 74 -7.89 1.97 -11.14
C ALA A 74 -7.14 3.28 -11.45
N GLY A 75 -7.77 4.20 -12.19
CA GLY A 75 -7.25 5.52 -12.53
C GLY A 75 -7.00 6.40 -11.31
N VAL A 76 -7.96 6.47 -10.38
CA VAL A 76 -7.79 7.21 -9.12
C VAL A 76 -6.66 6.62 -8.27
N GLN A 77 -6.62 5.29 -8.14
CA GLN A 77 -5.60 4.61 -7.34
C GLN A 77 -4.18 4.81 -7.90
N VAL A 78 -3.98 4.64 -9.21
CA VAL A 78 -2.67 4.84 -9.83
C VAL A 78 -2.26 6.32 -9.76
N SER A 79 -3.21 7.24 -9.95
CA SER A 79 -2.96 8.68 -9.87
C SER A 79 -2.55 9.10 -8.46
N GLY A 80 -3.24 8.63 -7.42
CA GLY A 80 -2.86 8.85 -6.02
C GLY A 80 -1.44 8.34 -5.73
N THR A 81 -1.12 7.14 -6.21
CA THR A 81 0.21 6.53 -6.05
C THR A 81 1.30 7.35 -6.75
N ILE A 82 1.04 7.81 -7.98
CA ILE A 82 1.96 8.66 -8.74
C ILE A 82 2.18 10.01 -8.06
N ILE A 83 1.12 10.64 -7.55
CA ILE A 83 1.23 11.91 -6.81
C ILE A 83 2.16 11.73 -5.62
N VAL A 84 1.97 10.67 -4.83
CA VAL A 84 2.84 10.38 -3.70
C VAL A 84 4.27 10.08 -4.14
N PHE A 85 4.46 9.34 -5.24
CA PHE A 85 5.80 9.12 -5.79
C PHE A 85 6.48 10.43 -6.21
N ILE A 86 5.79 11.32 -6.91
CA ILE A 86 6.31 12.65 -7.28
C ILE A 86 6.71 13.44 -6.03
N LEU A 87 5.84 13.46 -5.01
CA LEU A 87 6.18 14.10 -3.73
C LEU A 87 7.37 13.45 -3.04
N SER A 88 7.55 12.12 -3.17
CA SER A 88 8.70 11.41 -2.61
C SER A 88 10.04 11.83 -3.22
N ILE A 89 10.05 12.34 -4.46
CA ILE A 89 11.26 12.83 -5.12
C ILE A 89 11.80 14.06 -4.37
N CYS A 90 10.92 14.99 -4.00
CA CYS A 90 11.29 16.23 -3.32
C CYS A 90 11.36 16.08 -1.79
N CYS A 91 10.43 15.32 -1.20
CA CYS A 91 10.18 15.26 0.25
C CYS A 91 10.49 13.89 0.88
N GLY A 92 10.80 12.88 0.06
CA GLY A 92 11.01 11.50 0.49
C GLY A 92 12.45 11.17 0.87
N VAL A 93 12.63 9.94 1.33
CA VAL A 93 13.92 9.37 1.78
C VAL A 93 14.24 8.07 1.06
N GLY A 94 15.46 7.59 1.24
CA GLY A 94 15.96 6.37 0.63
C GLY A 94 16.54 6.58 -0.77
N CYS A 95 17.33 5.60 -1.23
CA CYS A 95 17.77 5.56 -2.61
C CYS A 95 16.63 5.03 -3.50
N TYR A 96 16.57 5.48 -4.75
CA TYR A 96 15.59 4.99 -5.72
C TYR A 96 15.81 3.51 -6.05
N LEU A 97 17.05 3.16 -6.41
CA LEU A 97 17.49 1.81 -6.71
C LEU A 97 18.92 1.58 -6.20
N LYS A 98 19.15 0.48 -5.48
CA LYS A 98 20.47 -0.10 -5.16
C LYS A 98 20.82 -1.17 -6.19
N ARG A 99 22.07 -1.64 -6.24
CA ARG A 99 22.50 -2.74 -7.13
C ARG A 99 21.69 -4.04 -6.92
N SER A 100 21.13 -4.26 -5.74
CA SER A 100 20.19 -5.36 -5.45
C SER A 100 18.88 -5.28 -6.26
N ASP A 101 18.53 -4.10 -6.76
CA ASP A 101 17.20 -3.84 -7.30
C ASP A 101 17.11 -4.19 -8.80
N TYR A 102 18.26 -4.45 -9.43
CA TYR A 102 18.30 -5.15 -10.73
C TYR A 102 17.60 -6.51 -10.65
N ALA A 103 17.69 -7.22 -9.53
CA ALA A 103 17.00 -8.50 -9.36
C ALA A 103 15.47 -8.32 -9.37
N ILE A 104 14.97 -7.21 -8.85
CA ILE A 104 13.53 -6.87 -8.84
C ILE A 104 13.05 -6.54 -10.24
N LEU A 105 13.84 -5.75 -11.00
CA LEU A 105 13.53 -5.43 -12.40
C LEU A 105 13.59 -6.67 -13.31
N ILE A 106 14.56 -7.56 -13.08
CA ILE A 106 14.65 -8.85 -13.79
C ILE A 106 13.45 -9.73 -13.45
N ALA A 107 13.05 -9.82 -12.17
CA ALA A 107 11.86 -10.56 -11.77
C ALA A 107 10.58 -10.01 -12.42
N ALA A 108 10.46 -8.68 -12.54
CA ALA A 108 9.36 -8.03 -13.26
C ALA A 108 9.33 -8.41 -14.75
N ALA A 109 10.49 -8.35 -15.41
CA ALA A 109 10.62 -8.75 -16.81
C ALA A 109 10.29 -10.23 -17.04
N ILE A 110 10.75 -11.12 -16.15
CA ILE A 110 10.42 -12.55 -16.20
C ILE A 110 8.91 -12.76 -16.06
N GLY A 111 8.22 -12.01 -15.19
CA GLY A 111 6.78 -12.16 -15.05
C GLY A 111 5.96 -11.68 -16.22
N LEU A 112 6.37 -10.59 -16.85
CA LEU A 112 5.77 -10.15 -18.10
C LEU A 112 5.98 -11.19 -19.20
N ALA A 113 7.18 -11.78 -19.31
CA ALA A 113 7.45 -12.84 -20.26
C ALA A 113 6.59 -14.09 -19.99
N LEU A 114 6.53 -14.55 -18.74
CA LEU A 114 5.71 -15.71 -18.37
C LEU A 114 4.23 -15.47 -18.66
N TRP A 115 3.70 -14.30 -18.32
CA TRP A 115 2.31 -13.96 -18.65
C TRP A 115 2.06 -13.98 -20.16
N TYR A 116 2.95 -13.37 -20.95
CA TYR A 116 2.84 -13.35 -22.41
C TYR A 116 2.81 -14.75 -23.03
N TYR A 117 3.64 -15.68 -22.53
CA TYR A 117 3.67 -17.06 -23.06
C TYR A 117 2.57 -17.96 -22.53
N THR A 118 2.07 -17.73 -21.31
CA THR A 118 1.09 -18.61 -20.66
C THR A 118 -0.35 -18.14 -20.78
N GLU A 119 -0.56 -16.87 -21.14
CA GLU A 119 -1.85 -16.16 -21.13
C GLU A 119 -2.60 -16.29 -19.78
N ASN A 120 -1.88 -16.64 -18.70
CA ASN A 120 -2.45 -16.92 -17.40
C ASN A 120 -2.19 -15.77 -16.44
N ALA A 121 -3.27 -15.06 -16.08
CA ALA A 121 -3.24 -13.92 -15.17
C ALA A 121 -2.67 -14.24 -13.77
N ALA A 122 -2.68 -15.51 -13.34
CA ALA A 122 -2.15 -15.90 -12.05
C ALA A 122 -0.63 -15.68 -11.93
N TYR A 123 0.15 -15.88 -13.01
CA TYR A 123 1.59 -15.63 -12.98
C TYR A 123 1.91 -14.14 -12.90
N ALA A 124 1.20 -13.31 -13.69
CA ALA A 124 1.30 -11.86 -13.61
C ALA A 124 0.97 -11.36 -12.20
N LEU A 125 -0.09 -11.90 -11.59
CA LEU A 125 -0.52 -11.57 -10.24
C LEU A 125 0.53 -11.95 -9.19
N LEU A 126 1.03 -13.19 -9.24
CA LEU A 126 2.04 -13.69 -8.30
C LEU A 126 3.31 -12.82 -8.32
N ILE A 127 3.76 -12.44 -9.51
CA ILE A 127 4.99 -11.66 -9.68
C ILE A 127 4.76 -10.21 -9.26
N THR A 128 3.60 -9.64 -9.60
CA THR A 128 3.18 -8.32 -9.12
C THR A 128 3.16 -8.25 -7.59
N ILE A 129 2.58 -9.24 -6.92
CA ILE A 129 2.56 -9.33 -5.45
C ILE A 129 3.98 -9.45 -4.91
N SER A 130 4.81 -10.32 -5.50
CA SER A 130 6.19 -10.56 -5.05
C SER A 130 7.03 -9.28 -5.12
N ILE A 131 7.00 -8.58 -6.25
CA ILE A 131 7.70 -7.30 -6.44
C ILE A 131 7.14 -6.23 -5.50
N SER A 132 5.82 -6.19 -5.31
CA SER A 132 5.18 -5.23 -4.41
C SER A 132 5.58 -5.45 -2.96
N LEU A 133 5.74 -6.70 -2.51
CA LEU A 133 6.20 -7.05 -1.17
C LEU A 133 7.68 -6.69 -0.97
N LEU A 134 8.53 -6.95 -1.96
CA LEU A 134 9.93 -6.52 -1.93
C LEU A 134 10.03 -5.00 -1.85
N GLY A 135 9.27 -4.28 -2.69
CA GLY A 135 9.16 -2.82 -2.62
C GLY A 135 8.60 -2.35 -1.27
N GLY A 136 7.57 -3.00 -0.74
CA GLY A 136 6.97 -2.64 0.56
C GLY A 136 7.89 -2.91 1.76
N SER A 137 8.79 -3.89 1.66
CA SER A 137 9.69 -4.27 2.75
C SER A 137 10.57 -3.11 3.23
N VAL A 138 11.03 -2.25 2.32
CA VAL A 138 11.85 -1.08 2.72
C VAL A 138 11.02 -0.03 3.44
N THR A 139 9.72 0.08 3.14
CA THR A 139 8.78 0.91 3.90
C THR A 139 8.54 0.32 5.28
N VAL A 140 8.36 -0.99 5.41
CA VAL A 140 8.22 -1.67 6.72
C VAL A 140 9.46 -1.45 7.59
N ILE A 141 10.66 -1.64 7.04
CA ILE A 141 11.91 -1.41 7.76
C ILE A 141 12.04 0.07 8.19
N LYS A 142 11.68 1.00 7.30
CA LYS A 142 11.68 2.43 7.65
C LYS A 142 10.67 2.74 8.75
N ALA A 143 9.44 2.25 8.61
CA ALA A 143 8.35 2.46 9.56
C ALA A 143 8.70 1.95 10.96
N PHE A 144 9.52 0.91 11.09
CA PHE A 144 10.04 0.47 12.38
C PHE A 144 11.13 1.40 12.94
N ARG A 145 12.08 1.82 12.09
CA ARG A 145 13.24 2.61 12.52
C ARG A 145 12.90 4.08 12.82
N ASP A 146 12.03 4.65 12.01
CA ASP A 146 11.60 6.05 12.08
C ASP A 146 10.06 6.09 11.92
N PRO A 147 9.31 5.68 12.97
CA PRO A 147 7.87 5.48 12.92
C PRO A 147 7.06 6.76 12.75
N ASP A 148 7.64 7.92 13.08
CA ASP A 148 7.00 9.22 12.90
C ASP A 148 7.21 9.78 11.48
N SER A 149 7.99 9.10 10.62
CA SER A 149 8.19 9.46 9.22
C SER A 149 7.10 8.99 8.26
N GLU A 150 6.06 8.33 8.79
CA GLU A 150 4.94 7.74 8.04
C GLU A 150 3.60 8.16 8.65
N THR A 151 2.58 8.37 7.81
CA THR A 151 1.24 8.74 8.29
C THR A 151 0.46 7.52 8.78
N MET A 152 0.28 7.38 10.10
CA MET A 152 -0.47 6.25 10.69
C MET A 152 -1.88 6.11 10.09
N THR A 153 -2.61 7.22 9.96
CA THR A 153 -3.97 7.23 9.43
C THR A 153 -4.06 6.60 8.04
N THR A 154 -3.12 6.90 7.13
CA THR A 154 -3.09 6.30 5.80
C THR A 154 -3.00 4.78 5.87
N TRP A 155 -2.06 4.27 6.65
CA TRP A 155 -1.83 2.83 6.72
C TRP A 155 -2.98 2.09 7.41
N THR A 156 -3.63 2.70 8.41
CA THR A 156 -4.82 2.13 9.05
C THR A 156 -6.02 2.11 8.11
N PHE A 157 -6.30 3.19 7.37
CA PHE A 157 -7.42 3.21 6.41
C PHE A 157 -7.19 2.23 5.26
N SER A 158 -5.95 2.12 4.76
CA SER A 158 -5.57 1.12 3.76
C SER A 158 -5.74 -0.32 4.27
N LEU A 159 -5.42 -0.58 5.54
CA LEU A 159 -5.67 -1.88 6.20
C LEU A 159 -7.16 -2.19 6.29
N LEU A 160 -7.98 -1.23 6.71
CA LEU A 160 -9.44 -1.43 6.75
C LEU A 160 -10.02 -1.65 5.35
N ALA A 161 -9.51 -0.92 4.36
CA ALA A 161 -9.90 -1.08 2.96
C ALA A 161 -9.61 -2.49 2.45
N SER A 162 -8.47 -3.10 2.80
CA SER A 162 -8.12 -4.45 2.35
C SER A 162 -8.95 -5.55 3.04
N ILE A 163 -9.36 -5.35 4.30
CA ILE A 163 -10.35 -6.22 4.97
C ILE A 163 -11.69 -6.16 4.21
N CYS A 164 -12.18 -4.95 3.92
CA CYS A 164 -13.41 -4.78 3.14
C CYS A 164 -13.27 -5.40 1.74
N ALA A 165 -12.12 -5.29 1.09
CA ALA A 165 -11.88 -5.92 -0.22
C ALA A 165 -12.00 -7.44 -0.13
N LEU A 166 -11.40 -8.08 0.87
CA LEU A 166 -11.53 -9.53 1.07
C LEU A 166 -12.98 -9.96 1.30
N LEU A 167 -13.71 -9.23 2.14
CA LEU A 167 -15.11 -9.52 2.44
C LEU A 167 -16.01 -9.34 1.21
N SER A 168 -15.66 -8.43 0.30
CA SER A 168 -16.44 -8.17 -0.92
C SER A 168 -16.43 -9.32 -1.94
N ILE A 169 -15.48 -10.26 -1.84
CA ILE A 169 -15.35 -11.38 -2.78
C ILE A 169 -16.51 -12.37 -2.61
N GLY A 170 -16.99 -12.56 -1.38
CA GLY A 170 -18.16 -13.39 -1.06
C GLY A 170 -18.01 -14.90 -1.28
N LYS A 171 -16.83 -15.38 -1.71
CA LYS A 171 -16.49 -16.80 -1.86
C LYS A 171 -15.01 -17.04 -1.58
N VAL A 172 -14.66 -18.28 -1.22
CA VAL A 172 -13.26 -18.70 -1.08
C VAL A 172 -12.69 -18.98 -2.46
N ASP A 173 -11.94 -18.03 -3.00
CA ASP A 173 -11.29 -18.10 -4.30
C ASP A 173 -9.86 -17.55 -4.17
N LEU A 174 -8.88 -18.44 -4.23
CA LEU A 174 -7.49 -18.09 -3.93
C LEU A 174 -6.93 -17.01 -4.85
N ILE A 175 -7.37 -16.99 -6.11
CA ILE A 175 -6.87 -16.02 -7.10
C ILE A 175 -7.45 -14.64 -6.80
N LEU A 176 -8.76 -14.56 -6.54
CA LEU A 176 -9.41 -13.28 -6.22
C LEU A 176 -8.98 -12.74 -4.86
N MET A 177 -8.72 -13.63 -3.89
CA MET A 177 -8.29 -13.26 -2.54
C MET A 177 -6.82 -12.85 -2.47
N ALA A 178 -5.96 -13.34 -3.39
CA ALA A 178 -4.52 -13.15 -3.31
C ALA A 178 -4.11 -11.68 -3.19
N TYR A 179 -4.67 -10.78 -4.01
CA TYR A 179 -4.29 -9.36 -4.00
C TYR A 179 -4.78 -8.63 -2.74
N PRO A 180 -6.08 -8.68 -2.35
CA PRO A 180 -6.52 -8.08 -1.10
C PRO A 180 -5.82 -8.64 0.14
N PHE A 181 -5.49 -9.94 0.14
CA PHE A 181 -4.74 -10.57 1.23
C PHE A 181 -3.30 -10.06 1.30
N TYR A 182 -2.61 -9.91 0.16
CA TYR A 182 -1.30 -9.28 0.11
C TYR A 182 -1.35 -7.85 0.70
N LEU A 183 -2.35 -7.05 0.32
CA LEU A 183 -2.50 -5.70 0.87
C LEU A 183 -2.71 -5.71 2.38
N LEU A 184 -3.59 -6.59 2.86
CA LEU A 184 -3.81 -6.77 4.30
C LEU A 184 -2.51 -7.10 5.05
N THR A 185 -1.75 -8.07 4.55
CA THR A 185 -0.48 -8.47 5.18
C THR A 185 0.55 -7.33 5.18
N LEU A 186 0.72 -6.64 4.05
CA LEU A 186 1.66 -5.52 3.94
C LEU A 186 1.27 -4.36 4.86
N TYR A 187 0.01 -3.93 4.83
CA TYR A 187 -0.45 -2.80 5.65
C TYR A 187 -0.42 -3.13 7.15
N THR A 188 -0.74 -4.37 7.51
CA THR A 188 -0.56 -4.86 8.88
C THR A 188 0.90 -4.79 9.30
N ALA A 189 1.83 -5.25 8.45
CA ALA A 189 3.27 -5.17 8.74
C ALA A 189 3.75 -3.72 8.92
N ILE A 190 3.27 -2.77 8.11
CA ILE A 190 3.62 -1.35 8.25
C ILE A 190 3.05 -0.76 9.55
N VAL A 191 1.77 -1.00 9.85
CA VAL A 191 1.14 -0.53 11.10
C VAL A 191 1.86 -1.09 12.32
N LEU A 192 2.12 -2.39 12.35
CA LEU A 192 2.86 -3.03 13.44
C LEU A 192 4.29 -2.49 13.56
N ALA A 193 4.98 -2.29 12.43
CA ALA A 193 6.31 -1.69 12.43
C ALA A 193 6.31 -0.30 13.09
N MET A 194 5.35 0.57 12.75
CA MET A 194 5.25 1.89 13.38
C MET A 194 4.95 1.79 14.88
N LEU A 195 4.05 0.90 15.30
CA LEU A 195 3.72 0.73 16.73
C LEU A 195 4.90 0.20 17.53
N LEU A 196 5.55 -0.86 17.05
CA LEU A 196 6.71 -1.46 17.71
C LEU A 196 7.91 -0.50 17.72
N GLY A 197 8.11 0.27 16.65
CA GLY A 197 9.12 1.32 16.58
C GLY A 197 8.92 2.40 17.64
N LYS A 198 7.67 2.85 17.85
CA LYS A 198 7.33 3.84 18.90
C LYS A 198 7.58 3.32 20.31
N LEU A 199 7.26 2.05 20.57
CA LEU A 199 7.51 1.42 21.86
C LEU A 199 9.02 1.31 22.13
N ALA A 200 9.79 0.81 21.18
CA ALA A 200 11.24 0.67 21.31
C ALA A 200 11.93 2.03 21.60
N GLN A 201 11.51 3.10 20.91
CA GLN A 201 12.05 4.44 21.15
C GLN A 201 11.66 5.02 22.52
N LYS A 202 10.47 4.68 23.02
CA LYS A 202 10.01 5.10 24.36
C LYS A 202 10.81 4.39 25.46
N ASP A 203 11.08 3.11 25.31
CA ASP A 203 11.85 2.32 26.27
C ASP A 203 13.30 2.82 26.37
N ILE A 204 13.94 3.12 25.24
CA ILE A 204 15.29 3.72 25.20
C ILE A 204 15.32 5.07 25.92
N LYS A 205 14.35 5.95 25.66
CA LYS A 205 14.27 7.26 26.33
C LYS A 205 14.08 7.11 27.84
N THR A 206 13.24 6.17 28.27
CA THR A 206 12.97 5.92 29.69
C THR A 206 14.21 5.36 30.40
N GLY A 207 14.93 4.42 29.77
CA GLY A 207 16.18 3.89 30.31
C GLY A 207 17.27 4.94 30.50
N LEU A 208 17.47 5.82 29.51
CA LEU A 208 18.45 6.92 29.60
C LEU A 208 18.11 7.91 30.72
N LEU A 209 16.82 8.18 30.98
CA LEU A 209 16.41 9.06 32.07
C LEU A 209 16.74 8.44 33.45
N HIS A 210 16.55 7.13 33.62
CA HIS A 210 16.94 6.45 34.85
C HIS A 210 18.46 6.49 35.06
N GLU A 211 19.26 6.23 34.02
CA GLU A 211 20.73 6.28 34.11
C GLU A 211 21.25 7.69 34.47
N VAL A 212 20.65 8.76 33.91
CA VAL A 212 21.03 10.14 34.25
C VAL A 212 20.67 10.50 35.69
N VAL A 213 19.52 10.04 36.21
CA VAL A 213 19.12 10.28 37.60
C VAL A 213 20.04 9.54 38.58
N ASP A 214 20.43 8.31 38.27
CA ASP A 214 21.35 7.52 39.10
C ASP A 214 22.77 8.10 39.18
N ILE A 215 23.24 8.79 38.13
CA ILE A 215 24.55 9.48 38.13
C ILE A 215 24.53 10.77 38.97
N GLN A 216 23.35 11.33 39.26
CA GLN A 216 23.20 12.59 40.00
C GLN A 216 22.99 12.41 41.52
N LEU A 217 22.91 11.16 42.00
CA LEU A 217 22.77 10.78 43.42
C LEU A 217 24.08 10.23 44.00
#